data_AF-A0A8C0KW15-F1
#
_entry.id   AF-A0A8C0KW15-F1
#
_cell.length_a   1.000
_cell.length_b   1.000
_cell.length_c   1.000
_cell.angle_alpha   90.00
_cell.angle_beta   90.00
_cell.angle_gamma   90.00
#
_symmetry.space_group_name_H-M   'P 1'
#
loop_
_entity.id
_entity.type
_entity.pdbx_description
1 polymer ?
#
loop_
_entity_poly.entity_id
_entity_poly.type
_entity_poly.pdbx_seq_one_letter_code
_entity_poly.pdbx_strand_id
1 'polypeptide(L)'
;MERWWQLLLGLWTVMPVWAGDELLNVCMKTKHHKREPGPEDKLYEEVGSSGQGERIRDAPLCREDCEQWWEDCRTSYTCRSDWLGSWDWSRGKSRCPAGAACRPFPRYFPTPAALCQRIWSGSFQASPARRGSGRCLQKWFEPARGNPNEAVARLFAALFLPTKSITCFHCPSFLLLCSHPSSDLTPHRTGNHF
;
A
#
# COMPACT_ATOMS: atom_id res chain seq x y z
N MET A 1 49.41 -15.75 28.75
CA MET A 1 48.26 -14.89 28.42
C MET A 1 48.26 -14.70 26.91
N GLU A 2 47.39 -13.92 26.29
CA GLU A 2 47.42 -13.72 24.83
C GLU A 2 46.85 -14.90 23.98
N ARG A 3 45.66 -15.42 24.33
CA ARG A 3 44.82 -16.22 23.40
C ARG A 3 43.32 -16.00 23.64
N TRP A 4 42.97 -14.79 24.08
CA TRP A 4 41.62 -14.39 24.45
C TRP A 4 40.98 -13.42 23.46
N TRP A 5 41.77 -12.76 22.60
CA TRP A 5 41.27 -11.75 21.65
C TRP A 5 40.70 -12.32 20.36
N GLN A 6 41.05 -13.56 19.98
CA GLN A 6 40.47 -14.21 18.80
C GLN A 6 39.02 -14.68 19.01
N LEU A 7 38.56 -14.77 20.27
CA LEU A 7 37.16 -15.10 20.58
C LEU A 7 36.24 -13.86 20.59
N LEU A 8 36.80 -12.65 20.61
CA LEU A 8 36.02 -11.40 20.58
C LEU A 8 35.81 -10.84 19.15
N LEU A 9 36.56 -11.33 18.16
CA LEU A 9 36.43 -10.92 16.76
C LEU A 9 35.38 -11.72 15.96
N GLY A 10 34.76 -12.75 16.56
CA GLY A 10 33.83 -13.66 15.89
C GLY A 10 32.34 -13.30 15.99
N LEU A 11 31.96 -12.27 16.75
CA LEU A 11 30.55 -11.93 17.01
C LEU A 11 30.15 -10.55 16.47
N TRP A 12 30.77 -10.12 15.38
CA TRP A 12 30.33 -9.00 14.56
C TRP A 12 30.09 -9.48 13.12
N THR A 13 29.41 -10.63 12.99
CA THR A 13 28.66 -10.91 11.77
C THR A 13 27.61 -9.82 11.67
N VAL A 14 27.92 -8.77 10.92
CA VAL A 14 27.02 -7.69 10.54
C VAL A 14 25.75 -8.37 10.03
N MET A 15 24.70 -8.36 10.85
CA MET A 15 23.40 -8.82 10.41
C MET A 15 23.01 -7.93 9.22
N PRO A 16 22.67 -8.50 8.06
CA PRO A 16 22.09 -7.70 7.00
C PRO A 16 20.81 -7.09 7.57
N VAL A 17 20.79 -5.76 7.74
CA VAL A 17 19.55 -5.05 8.04
C VAL A 17 18.63 -5.28 6.85
N TRP A 18 17.58 -6.07 7.05
CA TRP A 18 16.47 -6.19 6.12
C TRP A 18 15.74 -4.85 6.12
N ALA A 19 16.02 -4.00 5.14
CA ALA A 19 15.32 -2.72 4.97
C ALA A 19 13.82 -2.88 4.60
N GLY A 20 13.32 -4.11 4.49
CA GLY A 20 11.93 -4.46 4.15
C GLY A 20 10.93 -4.35 5.29
N ASP A 21 11.41 -4.29 6.53
CA ASP A 21 10.54 -4.40 7.70
C ASP A 21 9.79 -3.09 7.99
N GLU A 22 10.23 -1.94 7.45
CA GLU A 22 9.62 -0.63 7.71
C GLU A 22 8.23 -0.47 7.04
N LEU A 23 7.93 -1.23 5.97
CA LEU A 23 6.64 -1.19 5.27
C LEU A 23 5.65 -2.26 5.76
N LEU A 24 6.06 -3.14 6.67
CA LEU A 24 5.28 -4.28 7.13
C LEU A 24 4.79 -4.06 8.56
N ASN A 25 3.58 -4.53 8.87
CA ASN A 25 2.99 -4.42 10.22
C ASN A 25 2.97 -2.98 10.76
N VAL A 26 2.60 -2.02 9.92
CA VAL A 26 2.46 -0.60 10.28
C VAL A 26 1.03 -0.12 10.07
N CYS A 27 0.62 0.91 10.82
CA CYS A 27 -0.63 1.61 10.60
C CYS A 27 -0.36 2.94 9.88
N MET A 28 -1.21 3.26 8.91
CA MET A 28 -1.20 4.54 8.23
C MET A 28 -1.58 5.67 9.20
N LYS A 29 -0.84 6.77 9.21
CA LYS A 29 -1.13 7.92 10.06
C LYS A 29 -2.36 8.68 9.55
N THR A 30 -3.51 8.44 10.17
CA THR A 30 -4.74 9.17 9.86
C THR A 30 -5.58 9.45 11.09
N LYS A 31 -6.64 10.25 10.91
CA LYS A 31 -7.59 10.63 11.96
C LYS A 31 -8.08 9.47 12.82
N HIS A 32 -8.29 8.29 12.22
CA HIS A 32 -8.99 7.18 12.87
C HIS A 32 -8.15 5.92 13.09
N HIS A 33 -6.87 5.94 12.71
CA HIS A 33 -5.99 4.77 12.84
C HIS A 33 -5.21 4.81 14.16
N LYS A 34 -4.95 3.62 14.72
CA LYS A 34 -3.96 3.43 15.78
C LYS A 34 -2.56 3.81 15.30
N ARG A 35 -1.68 4.07 16.26
CA ARG A 35 -0.24 4.27 15.97
C ARG A 35 0.41 3.00 15.44
N GLU A 36 0.09 1.85 16.03
CA GLU A 36 0.68 0.54 15.70
C GLU A 36 -0.40 -0.56 15.69
N PRO A 37 -0.23 -1.63 14.90
CA PRO A 37 -1.13 -2.77 14.92
C PRO A 37 -1.10 -3.49 16.26
N GLY A 38 -2.23 -4.09 16.63
CA GLY A 38 -2.37 -4.92 17.82
C GLY A 38 -3.76 -5.54 17.86
N PRO A 39 -3.99 -6.57 18.69
CA PRO A 39 -5.30 -7.20 18.84
C PRO A 39 -6.37 -6.17 19.20
N GLU A 40 -7.54 -6.31 18.60
CA GLU A 40 -8.75 -5.56 18.93
C GLU A 40 -9.83 -6.56 19.27
N ASP A 41 -10.07 -6.79 20.56
CA ASP A 41 -11.12 -7.69 21.02
C ASP A 41 -12.52 -7.15 20.64
N LYS A 42 -12.62 -5.85 20.34
CA LYS A 42 -13.84 -5.15 19.89
C LYS A 42 -13.51 -4.16 18.77
N LEU A 43 -14.11 -4.34 17.60
CA LEU A 43 -13.75 -3.60 16.37
C LEU A 43 -14.47 -2.26 16.16
N TYR A 44 -15.21 -1.74 17.15
CA TYR A 44 -16.09 -0.56 16.99
C TYR A 44 -15.66 0.70 17.74
N GLU A 45 -14.40 0.83 18.15
CA GLU A 45 -13.93 2.03 18.86
C GLU A 45 -13.36 3.10 17.90
N GLU A 46 -13.72 4.37 18.16
CA GLU A 46 -13.18 5.52 17.42
C GLU A 46 -11.81 5.92 17.98
N VAL A 47 -10.74 5.71 17.20
CA VAL A 47 -9.37 6.02 17.64
C VAL A 47 -8.88 7.33 17.03
N GLY A 48 -8.86 8.44 17.78
CA GLY A 48 -8.41 9.74 17.25
C GLY A 48 -6.89 9.88 17.14
N SER A 49 -6.35 10.23 15.96
CA SER A 49 -4.99 10.79 15.81
C SER A 49 -4.93 11.96 14.81
N SER A 50 -4.61 13.17 15.27
CA SER A 50 -4.52 14.37 14.42
C SER A 50 -3.12 14.53 13.80
N GLY A 51 -3.03 14.53 12.46
CA GLY A 51 -1.81 14.80 11.69
C GLY A 51 -2.12 14.97 10.20
N GLN A 52 -1.16 15.46 9.40
CA GLN A 52 -1.25 15.41 7.94
C GLN A 52 -1.41 13.93 7.54
N GLY A 53 -2.58 13.58 7.02
CA GLY A 53 -2.97 12.19 6.83
C GLY A 53 -2.19 11.53 5.71
N GLU A 54 -1.49 10.44 6.02
CA GLU A 54 -1.05 9.47 5.01
C GLU A 54 -2.30 8.88 4.31
N ARG A 55 -2.17 8.44 3.06
CA ARG A 55 -3.25 7.76 2.34
C ARG A 55 -2.72 6.61 1.49
N ILE A 56 -3.56 5.61 1.29
CA ILE A 56 -3.30 4.53 0.37
C ILE A 56 -3.39 5.07 -1.07
N ARG A 57 -2.53 4.55 -1.94
CA ARG A 57 -2.52 4.83 -3.37
C ARG A 57 -2.19 3.57 -4.13
N ASP A 58 -2.94 3.31 -5.20
CA ASP A 58 -2.73 2.21 -6.16
C ASP A 58 -2.65 0.81 -5.51
N ALA A 59 -3.32 0.59 -4.38
CA ALA A 59 -3.32 -0.71 -3.71
C ALA A 59 -3.99 -1.78 -4.61
N PRO A 60 -3.30 -2.89 -4.93
CA PRO A 60 -3.75 -3.82 -5.96
C PRO A 60 -4.89 -4.70 -5.46
N LEU A 61 -6.15 -4.31 -5.67
CA LEU A 61 -7.30 -5.14 -5.30
C LEU A 61 -7.47 -6.32 -6.26
N CYS A 62 -7.79 -7.48 -5.72
CA CYS A 62 -8.06 -8.67 -6.52
C CYS A 62 -9.23 -8.47 -7.47
N ARG A 63 -9.13 -9.13 -8.63
CA ARG A 63 -10.11 -9.03 -9.72
C ARG A 63 -11.54 -9.29 -9.23
N GLU A 64 -11.76 -10.41 -8.54
CA GLU A 64 -13.09 -10.81 -8.06
C GLU A 64 -13.66 -9.81 -7.03
N ASP A 65 -12.81 -9.20 -6.19
CA ASP A 65 -13.25 -8.18 -5.22
C ASP A 65 -13.80 -6.93 -5.90
N CYS A 66 -13.20 -6.52 -7.02
CA CYS A 66 -13.68 -5.40 -7.84
C CYS A 66 -14.93 -5.76 -8.63
N GLU A 67 -14.95 -6.93 -9.27
CA GLU A 67 -16.09 -7.43 -10.06
C GLU A 67 -17.34 -7.58 -9.19
N GLN A 68 -17.23 -8.24 -8.03
CA GLN A 68 -18.36 -8.46 -7.13
C GLN A 68 -18.88 -7.14 -6.56
N TRP A 69 -17.99 -6.22 -6.15
CA TRP A 69 -18.41 -4.93 -5.64
C TRP A 69 -19.19 -4.12 -6.69
N TRP A 70 -18.73 -4.13 -7.94
CA TRP A 70 -19.44 -3.47 -9.02
C TRP A 70 -20.79 -4.10 -9.30
N GLU A 71 -20.86 -5.43 -9.27
CA GLU A 71 -22.09 -6.20 -9.47
C GLU A 71 -23.15 -5.83 -8.42
N ASP A 72 -22.78 -5.87 -7.15
CA ASP A 72 -23.66 -5.57 -6.02
C ASP A 72 -24.21 -4.13 -6.09
N CYS A 73 -23.43 -3.21 -6.65
CA CYS A 73 -23.82 -1.80 -6.78
C CYS A 73 -24.57 -1.49 -8.09
N ARG A 74 -24.70 -2.43 -9.04
CA ARG A 74 -25.16 -2.14 -10.41
C ARG A 74 -26.53 -1.46 -10.46
N THR A 75 -27.44 -1.80 -9.57
CA THR A 75 -28.81 -1.25 -9.49
C THR A 75 -28.92 0.01 -8.63
N SER A 76 -27.84 0.40 -7.95
CA SER A 76 -27.78 1.62 -7.13
C SER A 76 -27.60 2.87 -7.99
N TYR A 77 -27.71 4.04 -7.36
CA TYR A 77 -27.59 5.34 -8.01
C TYR A 77 -26.50 6.19 -7.35
N THR A 78 -25.83 7.01 -8.16
CA THR A 78 -24.90 8.03 -7.68
C THR A 78 -24.96 9.25 -8.59
N CYS A 79 -24.31 10.34 -8.19
CA CYS A 79 -24.17 11.57 -8.96
C CYS A 79 -22.69 11.93 -9.20
N ARG A 80 -21.75 11.07 -8.75
CA ARG A 80 -20.30 11.31 -8.84
C ARG A 80 -19.53 10.01 -9.08
N SER A 81 -18.41 10.15 -9.79
CA SER A 81 -17.45 9.06 -10.04
C SER A 81 -16.20 9.10 -9.15
N ASP A 82 -16.07 10.11 -8.30
CA ASP A 82 -15.03 10.23 -7.27
C ASP A 82 -15.68 10.77 -6.01
N TRP A 83 -15.52 10.05 -4.89
CA TRP A 83 -16.19 10.31 -3.63
C TRP A 83 -15.25 10.86 -2.55
N LEU A 84 -13.94 10.95 -2.80
CA LEU A 84 -13.01 11.53 -1.81
C LEU A 84 -13.25 13.04 -1.62
N GLY A 85 -13.76 13.72 -2.64
CA GLY A 85 -14.01 15.16 -2.62
C GLY A 85 -15.19 15.62 -3.48
N SER A 86 -15.33 16.94 -3.61
CA SER A 86 -16.27 17.58 -4.54
C SER A 86 -17.77 17.32 -4.30
N TRP A 87 -18.12 17.09 -3.03
CA TRP A 87 -19.49 17.06 -2.53
C TRP A 87 -19.93 18.44 -2.04
N ASP A 88 -21.23 18.71 -2.08
CA ASP A 88 -21.83 19.83 -1.35
C ASP A 88 -22.01 19.45 0.13
N TRP A 89 -21.44 20.25 1.03
CA TRP A 89 -21.48 20.07 2.48
C TRP A 89 -22.29 21.15 3.21
N SER A 90 -22.98 22.03 2.48
CA SER A 90 -23.72 23.18 3.03
C SER A 90 -24.71 22.85 4.15
N ARG A 91 -25.21 21.61 4.20
CA ARG A 91 -26.21 21.12 5.17
C ARG A 91 -25.67 20.03 6.10
N GLY A 92 -24.36 19.99 6.33
CA GLY A 92 -23.71 19.08 7.29
C GLY A 92 -23.66 17.60 6.90
N LYS A 93 -24.24 17.21 5.75
CA LYS A 93 -24.13 15.88 5.15
C LYS A 93 -23.75 16.05 3.68
N SER A 94 -22.99 15.10 3.13
CA SER A 94 -22.61 15.12 1.72
C SER A 94 -23.84 15.06 0.82
N ARG A 95 -23.88 15.95 -0.17
CA ARG A 95 -24.95 16.04 -1.17
C ARG A 95 -24.38 16.16 -2.57
N CYS A 96 -25.17 15.71 -3.53
CA CYS A 96 -24.89 15.95 -4.94
C CYS A 96 -24.80 17.45 -5.19
N PRO A 97 -23.70 17.95 -5.79
CA PRO A 97 -23.56 19.36 -6.09
C PRO A 97 -24.52 19.80 -7.20
N ALA A 98 -24.74 21.11 -7.30
CA ALA A 98 -25.61 21.68 -8.30
C ALA A 98 -25.23 21.21 -9.73
N GLY A 99 -26.22 20.76 -10.50
CA GLY A 99 -26.04 20.24 -11.85
C GLY A 99 -25.57 18.77 -11.95
N ALA A 100 -25.22 18.11 -10.84
CA ALA A 100 -24.86 16.68 -10.84
C ALA A 100 -26.12 15.80 -10.77
N ALA A 101 -26.52 15.23 -11.90
CA ALA A 101 -27.71 14.39 -11.99
C ALA A 101 -27.50 13.00 -11.36
N CYS A 102 -28.44 12.53 -10.54
CA CYS A 102 -28.44 11.13 -10.08
C CYS A 102 -28.71 10.18 -11.25
N ARG A 103 -27.80 9.23 -11.49
CA ARG A 103 -27.91 8.20 -12.54
C ARG A 103 -27.52 6.82 -11.97
N PRO A 104 -27.91 5.72 -12.64
CA PRO A 104 -27.48 4.39 -12.24
C PRO A 104 -25.95 4.30 -12.16
N PHE A 105 -25.43 3.51 -11.22
CA PHE A 105 -23.99 3.31 -11.01
C PHE A 105 -23.20 3.05 -12.29
N PRO A 106 -23.65 2.18 -13.22
CA PRO A 106 -22.95 1.93 -14.49
C PRO A 106 -22.73 3.18 -15.35
N ARG A 107 -23.53 4.23 -15.18
CA ARG A 107 -23.33 5.50 -15.90
C ARG A 107 -22.10 6.27 -15.42
N TYR A 108 -21.83 6.22 -14.12
CA TYR A 108 -20.66 6.85 -13.51
C TYR A 108 -19.46 5.91 -13.48
N PHE A 109 -19.69 4.61 -13.39
CA PHE A 109 -18.70 3.54 -13.29
C PHE A 109 -18.94 2.47 -14.38
N PRO A 110 -18.48 2.68 -15.63
CA PRO A 110 -18.81 1.79 -16.74
C PRO A 110 -18.25 0.38 -16.62
N THR A 111 -17.18 0.18 -15.85
CA THR A 111 -16.53 -1.12 -15.63
C THR A 111 -16.17 -1.31 -14.15
N PRO A 112 -15.96 -2.55 -13.69
CA PRO A 112 -15.49 -2.83 -12.33
C PRO A 112 -14.19 -2.11 -11.97
N ALA A 113 -13.22 -2.09 -12.90
CA ALA A 113 -11.97 -1.37 -12.72
C ALA A 113 -12.21 0.15 -12.52
N ALA A 114 -13.14 0.71 -13.29
CA ALA A 114 -13.47 2.12 -13.19
C ALA A 114 -14.14 2.50 -11.86
N LEU A 115 -14.88 1.58 -11.22
CA LEU A 115 -15.36 1.74 -9.84
C LEU A 115 -14.20 1.69 -8.86
N CYS A 116 -13.46 0.59 -8.84
CA CYS A 116 -12.36 0.36 -7.89
C CYS A 116 -11.34 1.49 -7.88
N GLN A 117 -10.95 1.98 -9.06
CA GLN A 117 -9.92 3.01 -9.19
C GLN A 117 -10.42 4.41 -8.84
N ARG A 118 -11.62 4.80 -9.30
CA ARG A 118 -12.01 6.22 -9.27
C ARG A 118 -12.79 6.63 -8.04
N ILE A 119 -13.58 5.73 -7.47
CA ILE A 119 -14.50 6.10 -6.37
C ILE A 119 -13.76 6.68 -5.16
N TRP A 120 -12.51 6.25 -4.92
CA TRP A 120 -11.65 6.77 -3.86
C TRP A 120 -10.36 7.42 -4.41
N SER A 121 -10.45 8.21 -5.47
CA SER A 121 -9.33 8.96 -6.09
C SER A 121 -8.01 8.18 -6.28
N GLY A 122 -8.08 6.94 -6.79
CA GLY A 122 -6.89 6.12 -7.01
C GLY A 122 -6.31 5.50 -5.74
N SER A 123 -7.10 5.35 -4.67
CA SER A 123 -6.67 4.58 -3.50
C SER A 123 -6.42 3.11 -3.83
N PHE A 124 -7.20 2.55 -4.76
CA PHE A 124 -7.08 1.17 -5.21
C PHE A 124 -6.80 1.09 -6.70
N GLN A 125 -6.07 0.06 -7.11
CA GLN A 125 -5.84 -0.31 -8.49
C GLN A 125 -6.46 -1.68 -8.74
N ALA A 126 -7.26 -1.83 -9.80
CA ALA A 126 -7.80 -3.13 -10.17
C ALA A 126 -6.67 -4.04 -10.72
N SER A 127 -6.34 -5.11 -9.98
CA SER A 127 -5.35 -6.09 -10.41
C SER A 127 -5.97 -7.11 -11.36
N PRO A 128 -5.25 -7.57 -12.39
CA PRO A 128 -5.69 -8.73 -13.18
C PRO A 128 -5.56 -10.05 -12.40
N ALA A 129 -4.82 -10.05 -11.28
CA ALA A 129 -4.62 -11.23 -10.46
C ALA A 129 -5.91 -11.62 -9.73
N ARG A 130 -6.13 -12.93 -9.65
CA ARG A 130 -7.28 -13.51 -8.95
C ARG A 130 -7.02 -13.65 -7.46
N ARG A 131 -8.09 -13.75 -6.68
CA ARG A 131 -8.05 -14.13 -5.26
C ARG A 131 -7.19 -15.38 -5.03
N GLY A 132 -6.46 -15.41 -3.92
CA GLY A 132 -5.55 -16.51 -3.57
C GLY A 132 -4.23 -16.57 -4.36
N SER A 133 -4.01 -15.70 -5.35
CA SER A 133 -2.75 -15.69 -6.15
C SER A 133 -1.52 -15.21 -5.38
N GLY A 134 -1.69 -14.56 -4.22
CA GLY A 134 -0.62 -13.88 -3.49
C GLY A 134 -0.11 -12.60 -4.17
N ARG A 135 -0.80 -12.10 -5.22
CA ARG A 135 -0.39 -10.93 -6.02
C ARG A 135 -1.37 -9.75 -5.97
N CYS A 136 -2.40 -9.85 -5.14
CA CYS A 136 -3.41 -8.81 -4.96
C CYS A 136 -4.01 -8.90 -3.55
N LEU A 137 -4.45 -7.76 -3.04
CA LEU A 137 -5.13 -7.61 -1.77
C LEU A 137 -6.61 -8.00 -1.90
N GLN A 138 -7.09 -8.78 -0.94
CA GLN A 138 -8.50 -9.12 -0.79
C GLN A 138 -9.14 -8.17 0.23
N LYS A 139 -10.23 -7.52 -0.16
CA LYS A 139 -10.98 -6.60 0.73
C LYS A 139 -11.79 -7.38 1.78
N TRP A 140 -12.24 -8.57 1.41
CA TRP A 140 -12.99 -9.49 2.26
C TRP A 140 -12.32 -10.86 2.28
N PHE A 141 -12.18 -11.48 3.44
CA PHE A 141 -11.68 -12.85 3.63
C PHE A 141 -12.22 -13.43 4.95
N GLU A 142 -12.22 -14.76 5.06
CA GLU A 142 -12.67 -15.45 6.26
C GLU A 142 -11.55 -15.47 7.31
N PRO A 143 -11.71 -14.87 8.50
CA PRO A 143 -10.64 -14.76 9.49
C PRO A 143 -10.10 -16.11 9.97
N ALA A 144 -10.95 -17.15 10.02
CA ALA A 144 -10.58 -18.50 10.43
C ALA A 144 -9.53 -19.15 9.50
N ARG A 145 -9.37 -18.65 8.27
CA ARG A 145 -8.36 -19.13 7.30
C ARG A 145 -7.08 -18.28 7.30
N GLY A 146 -6.96 -17.33 8.22
CA GLY A 146 -5.86 -16.37 8.28
C GLY A 146 -6.00 -15.22 7.28
N ASN A 147 -5.15 -14.21 7.43
CA ASN A 147 -5.15 -13.02 6.58
C ASN A 147 -4.27 -13.25 5.32
N PRO A 148 -4.86 -13.37 4.12
CA PRO A 148 -4.10 -13.61 2.90
C PRO A 148 -3.29 -12.39 2.44
N ASN A 149 -3.58 -11.20 2.98
CA ASN A 149 -2.93 -9.95 2.59
C ASN A 149 -1.53 -9.81 3.20
N GLU A 150 -1.18 -10.56 4.25
CA GLU A 150 0.16 -10.52 4.84
C GLU A 150 1.24 -10.93 3.84
N ALA A 151 1.03 -12.04 3.13
CA ALA A 151 1.96 -12.53 2.12
C ALA A 151 2.08 -11.56 0.93
N VAL A 152 0.96 -10.92 0.57
CA VAL A 152 0.92 -9.91 -0.50
C VAL A 152 1.72 -8.68 -0.09
N ALA A 153 1.52 -8.17 1.13
CA ALA A 153 2.28 -7.03 1.65
C ALA A 153 3.78 -7.32 1.67
N ARG A 154 4.19 -8.51 2.15
CA ARG A 154 5.59 -8.95 2.13
C ARG A 154 6.17 -8.99 0.71
N LEU A 155 5.42 -9.53 -0.26
CA LEU A 155 5.84 -9.56 -1.65
C LEU A 155 6.10 -8.16 -2.20
N PHE A 156 5.16 -7.24 -2.04
CA PHE A 156 5.31 -5.88 -2.57
C PHE A 156 6.39 -5.10 -1.83
N ALA A 157 6.49 -5.21 -0.51
CA ALA A 157 7.57 -4.60 0.26
C ALA A 157 8.95 -5.03 -0.27
N ALA A 158 9.15 -6.33 -0.53
CA ALA A 158 10.39 -6.85 -1.07
C ALA A 158 10.73 -6.32 -2.49
N LEU A 159 9.72 -6.01 -3.32
CA LEU A 159 9.92 -5.47 -4.67
C LEU A 159 10.34 -3.99 -4.67
N PHE A 160 9.99 -3.23 -3.63
CA PHE A 160 10.34 -1.81 -3.50
C PHE A 160 11.68 -1.56 -2.80
N LEU A 161 12.35 -2.61 -2.32
CA LEU A 161 13.68 -2.46 -1.74
C LEU A 161 14.73 -2.38 -2.84
N PRO A 162 15.65 -1.39 -2.79
CA PRO A 162 16.88 -1.53 -3.53
C PRO A 162 17.59 -2.76 -2.98
N THR A 163 17.86 -3.75 -3.83
CA THR A 163 18.89 -4.75 -3.54
C THR A 163 20.21 -3.98 -3.41
N LYS A 164 20.54 -3.51 -2.20
CA LYS A 164 21.90 -3.09 -1.90
C LYS A 164 22.73 -4.36 -1.83
N SER A 165 23.11 -4.86 -3.01
CA SER A 165 24.19 -5.82 -3.14
C SER A 165 25.46 -5.07 -2.78
N ILE A 166 25.91 -5.23 -1.54
CA ILE A 166 27.27 -4.89 -1.18
C ILE A 166 28.11 -6.07 -1.67
N THR A 167 28.63 -5.99 -2.89
CA THR A 167 29.74 -6.84 -3.30
C THR A 167 31.01 -6.28 -2.66
N CYS A 168 31.38 -6.81 -1.49
CA CYS A 168 32.73 -6.61 -0.95
C CYS A 168 33.69 -7.51 -1.73
N PHE A 169 34.48 -6.94 -2.65
CA PHE A 169 35.68 -7.62 -3.12
C PHE A 169 36.69 -7.66 -1.97
N HIS A 170 37.10 -8.86 -1.56
CA HIS A 170 38.23 -9.04 -0.65
C HIS A 170 39.50 -8.54 -1.35
N CYS A 171 40.01 -7.36 -0.95
CA CYS A 171 41.36 -6.92 -1.28
C CYS A 171 42.28 -7.30 -0.11
N PRO A 172 43.30 -8.15 -0.29
CA PRO A 172 44.11 -8.68 0.81
C PRO A 172 45.16 -7.68 1.34
N SER A 173 45.05 -6.38 1.06
CA SER A 173 46.01 -5.39 1.54
C SER A 173 45.30 -4.05 1.77
N PHE A 174 45.17 -3.71 3.05
CA PHE A 174 44.95 -2.39 3.63
C PHE A 174 44.32 -1.32 2.72
N LEU A 175 43.01 -1.12 2.92
CA LEU A 175 42.20 0.11 2.90
C LEU A 175 40.81 -0.23 2.35
N LEU A 176 39.80 -0.19 3.22
CA LEU A 176 38.39 -0.26 2.83
C LEU A 176 38.04 1.00 2.02
N LEU A 177 38.13 0.93 0.70
CA LEU A 177 37.52 1.92 -0.18
C LEU A 177 36.05 1.55 -0.39
N CYS A 178 35.18 2.07 0.47
CA CYS A 178 33.75 2.10 0.20
C CYS A 178 33.48 3.16 -0.87
N SER A 179 33.51 2.77 -2.15
CA SER A 179 32.99 3.64 -3.21
C SER A 179 31.47 3.68 -3.12
N HIS A 180 30.92 4.82 -2.70
CA HIS A 180 29.50 5.11 -2.84
C HIS A 180 29.15 5.11 -4.34
N PRO A 181 28.10 4.41 -4.79
CA PRO A 181 27.56 4.69 -6.12
C PRO A 181 26.93 6.09 -6.06
N SER A 182 27.45 7.00 -6.88
CA SER A 182 26.85 8.31 -7.10
C SER A 182 25.37 8.14 -7.43
N SER A 183 24.52 8.74 -6.61
CA SER A 183 23.09 8.84 -6.85
C SER A 183 22.84 9.80 -8.00
N ASP A 184 22.69 9.28 -9.21
CA ASP A 184 22.18 10.06 -10.34
C ASP A 184 21.26 9.21 -11.20
N LEU A 185 19.99 9.12 -10.78
CA LEU A 185 18.87 8.71 -11.62
C LEU A 185 17.67 9.57 -11.25
N THR A 186 17.65 10.79 -11.80
CA THR A 186 16.40 11.52 -12.02
C THR A 186 15.54 10.73 -13.03
N PRO A 187 14.27 10.41 -12.73
CA PRO A 187 13.40 9.84 -13.73
C PRO A 187 12.97 10.95 -14.69
N HIS A 188 13.48 10.90 -15.92
CA HIS A 188 12.98 11.70 -17.02
C HIS A 188 11.49 11.38 -17.23
N ARG A 189 10.66 12.41 -17.05
CA ARG A 189 9.26 12.44 -17.46
C ARG A 189 9.21 12.35 -18.99
N THR A 190 8.93 11.17 -19.54
CA THR A 190 8.52 11.05 -20.94
C THR A 190 7.00 11.18 -20.99
N GLY A 191 6.55 12.36 -21.40
CA GLY A 191 5.20 12.51 -21.94
C GLY A 191 5.15 11.82 -23.29
N ASN A 192 4.11 11.02 -23.52
CA ASN A 192 3.65 10.69 -24.86
C ASN A 192 2.18 11.10 -24.97
N HIS A 193 1.98 12.17 -25.74
CA HIS A 193 0.78 12.37 -26.53
C HIS A 193 0.64 11.19 -27.51
N PHE A 194 -0.51 10.52 -27.46
CA PHE A 194 -1.41 10.28 -28.60
C PHE A 194 -2.80 9.97 -28.02
#